data_AF-A0A1U6IHD4-F1
#
_entry.id   AF-A0A1U6IHD4-F1
#
_cell.length_a   1.000
_cell.length_b   1.000
_cell.length_c   1.000
_cell.angle_alpha   90.00
_cell.angle_beta   90.00
_cell.angle_gamma   90.00
#
_symmetry.space_group_name_H-M   'P 1'
#
loop_
_entity.id
_entity.type
_entity.pdbx_description
1 polymer ?
#
loop_
_entity_poly.entity_id
_entity_poly.type
_entity_poly.pdbx_seq_one_letter_code
_entity_poly.pdbx_strand_id
1 'polypeptide(L)'
;MRFHLAAGLSALVLAGCSGGNDTAAPEPAQTVSAAATEAAAPAVAIAAPEAEAPTSAPEPTQAATPEPKPTPSPSPKPGLAPVAAAMPVAEPVKLADAAPPAVFARCAVCHEAAKGAPDKLGPNLYGVFGAKAAQGGFSFSDALKNSGLTFDEATLDKWIENPRALVPGNRMSFPGLKDPAKRQAIIDYLKQQR
;
A
#
# COMPACT_ATOMS: atom_id res chain seq x y z
N MET A 1 35.89 27.77 37.88
CA MET A 1 34.94 27.84 39.01
C MET A 1 33.90 26.73 38.76
N ARG A 2 34.12 25.47 39.15
CA ARG A 2 33.92 24.81 40.47
C ARG A 2 32.47 24.83 41.01
N PHE A 3 31.84 23.63 40.97
CA PHE A 3 30.78 23.00 41.81
C PHE A 3 29.40 23.67 41.90
N HIS A 4 28.26 22.97 41.74
CA HIS A 4 27.67 21.85 42.54
C HIS A 4 26.86 20.94 41.59
N LEU A 5 26.78 19.60 41.62
CA LEU A 5 26.59 18.54 42.64
C LEU A 5 25.33 18.67 43.52
N ALA A 6 24.24 17.96 43.15
CA ALA A 6 23.27 17.40 44.10
C ALA A 6 22.51 16.23 43.48
N ALA A 7 22.73 15.04 44.03
CA ALA A 7 21.96 13.83 43.83
C ALA A 7 20.63 13.90 44.62
N GLY A 8 19.62 13.17 44.15
CA GLY A 8 18.34 13.04 44.84
C GLY A 8 17.61 11.77 44.44
N LEU A 9 18.10 10.64 44.95
CA LEU A 9 17.43 9.34 44.94
C LEU A 9 16.33 9.37 46.01
N SER A 10 15.09 9.05 45.68
CA SER A 10 14.06 8.68 46.66
C SER A 10 13.05 7.74 46.03
N ALA A 11 13.35 6.45 46.15
CA ALA A 11 12.36 5.39 46.13
C ALA A 11 11.79 5.28 47.55
N LEU A 12 10.47 5.29 47.67
CA LEU A 12 9.77 4.82 48.87
C LEU A 12 8.69 3.81 48.43
N VAL A 13 8.97 2.55 48.75
CA VAL A 13 8.05 1.41 48.74
C VAL A 13 7.31 1.41 50.07
N LEU A 14 6.01 1.05 50.10
CA LEU A 14 5.40 0.19 51.14
C LEU A 14 3.90 -0.11 50.88
N ALA A 15 3.63 -1.43 50.78
CA ALA A 15 2.49 -2.23 51.30
C ALA A 15 1.03 -1.83 50.93
N GLY A 16 0.09 -2.73 50.62
CA GLY A 16 0.01 -4.19 50.69
C GLY A 16 -1.47 -4.60 50.93
N CYS A 17 -1.90 -5.76 50.39
CA CYS A 17 -3.05 -6.60 50.81
C CYS A 17 -3.04 -7.83 49.87
N SER A 18 -2.47 -8.98 50.23
CA SER A 18 -2.92 -10.03 51.19
C SER A 18 -3.85 -11.07 50.56
N GLY A 19 -3.44 -12.34 50.69
CA GLY A 19 -4.17 -13.57 50.33
C GLY A 19 -3.67 -14.19 49.03
N GLY A 20 -2.95 -15.31 48.97
CA GLY A 20 -2.79 -16.43 49.90
C GLY A 20 -2.86 -17.70 49.04
N ASN A 21 -1.72 -18.36 48.86
CA ASN A 21 -1.53 -19.49 47.94
C ASN A 21 -1.23 -20.75 48.75
N ASP A 22 -2.11 -21.75 48.68
CA ASP A 22 -1.90 -23.10 49.23
C ASP A 22 -1.71 -24.11 48.09
N THR A 23 -0.42 -24.32 47.75
CA THR A 23 0.32 -25.59 47.69
C THR A 23 -0.28 -26.86 47.06
N ALA A 24 0.47 -27.37 46.05
CA ALA A 24 0.73 -28.78 45.66
C ALA A 24 -0.41 -29.57 44.98
N ALA A 25 -0.23 -30.46 44.00
CA ALA A 25 0.90 -31.16 43.37
C ALA A 25 0.33 -31.94 42.12
N PRO A 26 1.12 -32.70 41.33
CA PRO A 26 0.97 -32.82 39.87
C PRO A 26 0.08 -33.98 39.34
N GLU A 27 -0.07 -33.99 38.01
CA GLU A 27 -0.89 -34.84 37.11
C GLU A 27 -0.88 -36.37 37.38
N PRO A 28 -1.84 -37.13 36.80
CA PRO A 28 -1.58 -37.68 35.46
C PRO A 28 -2.78 -37.75 34.49
N ALA A 29 -2.40 -37.83 33.20
CA ALA A 29 -3.16 -38.11 32.00
C ALA A 29 -4.34 -39.10 32.10
N GLN A 30 -5.46 -38.74 31.44
CA GLN A 30 -6.47 -39.63 30.82
C GLN A 30 -7.14 -38.86 29.66
N THR A 31 -6.84 -39.10 28.38
CA THR A 31 -7.49 -40.07 27.47
C THR A 31 -9.03 -40.13 27.53
N VAL A 32 -9.71 -39.43 26.62
CA VAL A 32 -10.97 -39.88 25.96
C VAL A 32 -10.90 -39.42 24.50
N SER A 33 -10.60 -40.32 23.57
CA SER A 33 -11.53 -41.14 22.76
C SER A 33 -12.33 -40.35 21.71
N ALA A 34 -12.08 -40.77 20.47
CA ALA A 34 -12.77 -40.40 19.25
C ALA A 34 -14.28 -40.69 19.30
N ALA A 35 -15.04 -39.86 18.59
CA ALA A 35 -16.20 -40.29 17.82
C ALA A 35 -16.42 -39.29 16.68
N ALA A 36 -15.91 -39.64 15.50
CA ALA A 36 -16.50 -39.19 14.25
C ALA A 36 -17.85 -39.91 14.08
N THR A 37 -18.87 -39.22 13.58
CA THR A 37 -19.79 -39.80 12.59
C THR A 37 -20.54 -38.71 11.84
N GLU A 38 -20.23 -38.73 10.55
CA GLU A 38 -20.86 -38.18 9.36
C GLU A 38 -22.38 -38.42 9.27
N ALA A 39 -23.09 -37.41 8.77
CA ALA A 39 -24.30 -37.46 7.92
C ALA A 39 -24.93 -36.06 7.91
N ALA A 40 -25.48 -35.48 6.86
CA ALA A 40 -25.51 -35.70 5.42
C ALA A 40 -26.19 -34.42 4.87
N ALA A 41 -25.76 -33.94 3.70
CA ALA A 41 -26.47 -32.90 2.96
C ALA A 41 -27.88 -33.40 2.55
N PRO A 42 -28.77 -32.50 2.09
CA PRO A 42 -28.84 -32.39 0.64
C PRO A 42 -28.73 -30.97 0.11
N ALA A 43 -28.04 -30.92 -1.03
CA ALA A 43 -28.03 -29.82 -1.98
C ALA A 43 -29.45 -29.53 -2.50
N VAL A 44 -29.77 -28.25 -2.62
CA VAL A 44 -30.76 -27.78 -3.59
C VAL A 44 -30.03 -26.86 -4.55
N ALA A 45 -29.75 -27.41 -5.72
CA ALA A 45 -29.34 -26.70 -6.91
C ALA A 45 -30.48 -25.77 -7.34
N ILE A 46 -30.16 -24.51 -7.61
CA ILE A 46 -31.02 -23.63 -8.40
C ILE A 46 -30.17 -23.01 -9.49
N ALA A 47 -30.67 -23.25 -10.69
CA ALA A 47 -30.17 -23.00 -12.03
C ALA A 47 -29.50 -21.63 -12.26
N ALA A 48 -28.40 -21.70 -12.99
CA ALA A 48 -27.95 -20.67 -13.92
C ALA A 48 -28.97 -20.51 -15.06
N PRO A 49 -29.05 -19.31 -15.67
CA PRO A 49 -29.22 -19.26 -17.10
C PRO A 49 -28.03 -18.61 -17.82
N GLU A 50 -27.92 -19.06 -19.05
CA GLU A 50 -26.89 -18.87 -20.05
C GLU A 50 -26.60 -17.42 -20.42
N ALA A 51 -25.39 -17.28 -20.97
CA ALA A 51 -24.88 -16.12 -21.66
C ALA A 51 -25.63 -15.88 -22.98
N GLU A 52 -26.03 -14.63 -23.21
CA GLU A 52 -26.26 -14.09 -24.54
C GLU A 52 -25.47 -12.77 -24.69
N ALA A 53 -24.44 -12.81 -25.53
CA ALA A 53 -23.94 -11.69 -26.31
C ALA A 53 -24.26 -12.06 -27.77
N PRO A 54 -24.51 -11.13 -28.72
CA PRO A 54 -23.65 -9.97 -28.98
C PRO A 54 -24.41 -8.70 -29.43
N THR A 55 -23.70 -7.58 -29.60
CA THR A 55 -23.49 -6.93 -30.91
C THR A 55 -23.01 -5.48 -30.76
N SER A 56 -22.03 -5.16 -31.61
CA SER A 56 -21.79 -3.86 -32.24
C SER A 56 -21.13 -2.73 -31.45
N ALA A 57 -19.86 -2.51 -31.81
CA ALA A 57 -19.11 -1.27 -31.71
C ALA A 57 -19.82 -0.08 -32.41
N PRO A 58 -19.34 1.15 -32.21
CA PRO A 58 -18.29 1.60 -33.12
C PRO A 58 -17.04 2.19 -32.44
N GLU A 59 -15.91 1.99 -33.11
CA GLU A 59 -14.64 2.68 -32.91
C GLU A 59 -14.80 4.21 -32.84
N PRO A 60 -14.12 4.90 -31.90
CA PRO A 60 -13.69 6.26 -32.13
C PRO A 60 -12.39 6.24 -32.94
N THR A 61 -12.54 6.68 -34.19
CA THR A 61 -11.50 7.02 -35.15
C THR A 61 -10.36 7.82 -34.49
N GLN A 62 -9.13 7.31 -34.61
CA GLN A 62 -7.91 8.05 -34.28
C GLN A 62 -7.65 9.06 -35.40
N ALA A 63 -7.97 10.33 -35.12
CA ALA A 63 -7.51 11.45 -35.93
C ALA A 63 -6.02 11.66 -35.68
N ALA A 64 -5.22 11.26 -36.67
CA ALA A 64 -3.81 11.59 -36.80
C ALA A 64 -3.64 13.02 -37.33
N THR A 65 -2.85 13.86 -36.66
CA THR A 65 -2.05 14.97 -37.24
C THR A 65 -1.09 15.53 -36.17
N PRO A 66 -0.01 16.24 -36.53
CA PRO A 66 1.21 15.76 -37.17
C PRO A 66 2.47 15.93 -36.28
N GLU A 67 3.52 15.18 -36.62
CA GLU A 67 4.92 15.40 -36.22
C GLU A 67 5.37 16.86 -36.38
N PRO A 68 6.06 17.46 -35.40
CA PRO A 68 6.82 18.69 -35.62
C PRO A 68 8.07 18.38 -36.44
N LYS A 69 8.08 18.91 -37.66
CA LYS A 69 9.19 18.94 -38.62
C LYS A 69 10.49 19.46 -37.97
N PRO A 70 11.63 18.75 -38.05
CA PRO A 70 12.90 19.28 -37.61
C PRO A 70 13.49 20.18 -38.70
N THR A 71 13.86 21.40 -38.34
CA THR A 71 14.65 22.33 -39.17
C THR A 71 15.68 23.03 -38.27
N PRO A 72 16.76 23.60 -38.83
CA PRO A 72 17.95 22.91 -39.29
C PRO A 72 19.14 23.17 -38.36
N SER A 73 20.13 22.28 -38.50
CA SER A 73 21.48 22.34 -37.94
C SER A 73 22.17 23.72 -38.09
N PRO A 74 22.84 24.23 -37.04
CA PRO A 74 23.99 25.09 -37.21
C PRO A 74 25.28 24.28 -37.02
N SER A 75 26.09 24.17 -38.07
CA SER A 75 27.48 23.70 -37.96
C SER A 75 28.33 24.77 -37.26
N PRO A 76 29.05 24.46 -36.16
CA PRO A 76 30.10 25.34 -35.66
C PRO A 76 31.44 25.02 -36.36
N LYS A 77 32.14 26.06 -36.82
CA LYS A 77 33.53 25.98 -37.30
C LYS A 77 34.47 25.74 -36.10
N PRO A 78 35.58 24.99 -36.24
CA PRO A 78 36.53 24.79 -35.14
C PRO A 78 37.42 26.02 -34.97
N GLY A 79 37.26 26.72 -33.84
CA GLY A 79 38.22 27.71 -33.34
C GLY A 79 38.84 27.17 -32.06
N LEU A 80 40.10 26.73 -32.14
CA LEU A 80 40.90 26.26 -31.01
C LEU A 80 41.19 27.43 -30.05
N ALA A 81 40.73 27.33 -28.80
CA ALA A 81 41.24 28.08 -27.66
C ALA A 81 41.17 27.21 -26.39
N PRO A 82 42.16 27.27 -25.50
CA PRO A 82 42.28 26.35 -24.37
C PRO A 82 41.25 26.62 -23.27
N VAL A 83 40.76 25.51 -22.72
CA VAL A 83 39.79 25.39 -21.65
C VAL A 83 40.35 25.85 -20.30
N ALA A 84 39.77 26.89 -19.72
CA ALA A 84 39.81 27.12 -18.28
C ALA A 84 38.59 26.41 -17.68
N ALA A 85 38.82 25.24 -17.10
CA ALA A 85 37.78 24.38 -16.52
C ALA A 85 37.25 24.96 -15.20
N ALA A 86 36.13 25.69 -15.27
CA ALA A 86 35.23 25.83 -14.13
C ALA A 86 34.30 24.61 -14.14
N MET A 87 34.43 23.72 -13.16
CA MET A 87 33.54 22.57 -13.03
C MET A 87 32.13 23.08 -12.68
N PRO A 88 31.07 22.72 -13.43
CA PRO A 88 29.73 22.99 -12.97
C PRO A 88 29.47 22.16 -11.71
N VAL A 89 29.21 22.85 -10.60
CA VAL A 89 28.70 22.22 -9.39
C VAL A 89 27.35 21.62 -9.76
N ALA A 90 27.26 20.29 -9.79
CA ALA A 90 26.01 19.61 -10.11
C ALA A 90 24.95 19.98 -9.07
N GLU A 91 23.93 20.73 -9.50
CA GLU A 91 22.74 20.93 -8.69
C GLU A 91 22.11 19.56 -8.38
N PRO A 92 21.58 19.34 -7.16
CA PRO A 92 20.94 18.08 -6.82
C PRO A 92 19.76 17.86 -7.76
N VAL A 93 19.86 16.83 -8.60
CA VAL A 93 18.74 16.36 -9.42
C VAL A 93 17.64 15.93 -8.44
N LYS A 94 16.60 16.75 -8.30
CA LYS A 94 15.35 16.30 -7.70
C LYS A 94 14.87 15.14 -8.56
N LEU A 95 14.87 13.93 -8.00
CA LEU A 95 14.16 12.80 -8.58
C LEU A 95 12.70 13.25 -8.74
N ALA A 96 12.27 13.50 -9.97
CA ALA A 96 10.86 13.72 -10.23
C ALA A 96 10.12 12.41 -9.89
N ASP A 97 9.02 12.52 -9.14
CA ASP A 97 8.14 11.38 -8.92
C ASP A 97 7.76 10.78 -10.29
N ALA A 98 7.78 9.45 -10.39
CA ALA A 98 7.42 8.75 -11.62
C ALA A 98 6.05 9.21 -12.14
N ALA A 99 5.87 9.25 -13.46
CA ALA A 99 4.54 9.55 -14.00
C ALA A 99 3.56 8.41 -13.66
N PRO A 100 2.34 8.72 -13.17
CA PRO A 100 1.35 7.69 -12.86
C PRO A 100 0.84 7.01 -14.14
N PRO A 101 0.58 5.70 -14.13
CA PRO A 101 -0.05 5.02 -15.24
C PRO A 101 -1.51 5.50 -15.37
N ALA A 102 -2.06 5.49 -16.59
CA ALA A 102 -3.42 6.00 -16.85
C ALA A 102 -4.50 5.36 -15.94
N VAL A 103 -4.34 4.08 -15.58
CA VAL A 103 -5.28 3.39 -14.69
C VAL A 103 -5.29 3.94 -13.26
N PHE A 104 -4.21 4.59 -12.81
CA PHE A 104 -4.13 5.22 -11.49
C PHE A 104 -5.15 6.37 -11.34
N ALA A 105 -5.72 6.90 -12.43
CA ALA A 105 -6.83 7.85 -12.36
C ALA A 105 -8.01 7.35 -11.49
N ARG A 106 -8.22 6.03 -11.39
CA ARG A 106 -9.23 5.43 -10.49
C ARG A 106 -8.90 5.62 -9.01
N CYS A 107 -7.62 5.66 -8.67
CA CYS A 107 -7.11 5.87 -7.31
C CYS A 107 -7.04 7.36 -6.97
N ALA A 108 -6.65 8.19 -7.95
CA ALA A 108 -6.43 9.63 -7.80
C ALA A 108 -7.70 10.42 -7.39
N VAL A 109 -8.89 9.86 -7.61
CA VAL A 109 -10.17 10.41 -7.11
C VAL A 109 -10.16 10.53 -5.59
N CYS A 110 -9.58 9.55 -4.90
CA CYS A 110 -9.63 9.45 -3.44
C CYS A 110 -8.26 9.59 -2.78
N HIS A 111 -7.17 9.53 -3.53
CA HIS A 111 -5.82 9.49 -2.98
C HIS A 111 -4.90 10.50 -3.67
N GLU A 112 -3.90 10.95 -2.92
CA GLU A 112 -2.68 11.51 -3.46
C GLU A 112 -1.56 10.48 -3.32
N ALA A 113 -0.53 10.59 -4.14
CA ALA A 113 0.65 9.72 -4.09
C ALA A 113 1.98 10.48 -4.00
N ALA A 114 1.94 11.81 -4.14
CA ALA A 114 3.11 12.66 -4.01
C ALA A 114 3.51 12.87 -2.55
N LYS A 115 4.81 13.03 -2.30
CA LYS A 115 5.37 13.27 -0.97
C LYS A 115 4.76 14.49 -0.32
N GLY A 116 4.22 14.33 0.89
CA GLY A 116 3.70 15.43 1.70
C GLY A 116 2.39 16.04 1.20
N ALA A 117 1.79 15.47 0.15
CA ALA A 117 0.44 15.85 -0.25
C ALA A 117 -0.59 15.46 0.83
N PRO A 118 -1.72 16.16 0.94
CA PRO A 118 -2.70 15.90 1.99
C PRO A 118 -3.44 14.58 1.76
N ASP A 119 -4.04 14.05 2.82
CA ASP A 119 -5.09 13.05 2.71
C ASP A 119 -6.32 13.65 2.00
N LYS A 120 -7.06 12.80 1.27
CA LYS A 120 -8.34 13.15 0.64
C LYS A 120 -9.45 12.33 1.30
N LEU A 121 -10.30 11.68 0.49
CA LEU A 121 -11.26 10.68 0.94
C LEU A 121 -10.56 9.41 1.48
N GLY A 122 -9.35 9.15 0.99
CA GLY A 122 -8.43 8.16 1.52
C GLY A 122 -7.08 8.77 1.91
N PRO A 123 -6.22 8.01 2.58
CA PRO A 123 -4.87 8.44 2.98
C PRO A 123 -3.98 8.76 1.78
N ASN A 124 -2.94 9.56 1.98
CA ASN A 124 -1.84 9.66 1.04
C ASN A 124 -1.13 8.28 0.87
N LEU A 125 -0.77 7.92 -0.37
CA LEU A 125 -0.16 6.65 -0.74
C LEU A 125 1.37 6.69 -0.88
N TYR A 126 2.01 7.84 -0.65
CA TYR A 126 3.45 7.98 -0.62
C TYR A 126 4.02 7.15 0.54
N GLY A 127 4.97 6.28 0.21
CA GLY A 127 5.59 5.34 1.14
C GLY A 127 4.74 4.10 1.46
N VAL A 128 3.63 3.86 0.76
CA VAL A 128 2.72 2.74 1.09
C VAL A 128 3.34 1.37 0.80
N PHE A 129 4.22 1.27 -0.20
CA PHE A 129 4.83 -0.01 -0.57
C PHE A 129 5.80 -0.48 0.52
N GLY A 130 5.54 -1.67 1.08
CA GLY A 130 6.29 -2.26 2.18
C GLY A 130 5.92 -1.74 3.57
N ALA A 131 5.03 -0.75 3.67
CA ALA A 131 4.51 -0.26 4.94
C ALA A 131 3.49 -1.22 5.54
N LYS A 132 3.27 -1.15 6.86
CA LYS A 132 2.10 -1.81 7.46
C LYS A 132 0.83 -1.09 7.01
N ALA A 133 -0.25 -1.85 6.85
CA ALA A 133 -1.56 -1.28 6.58
C ALA A 133 -1.97 -0.34 7.73
N ALA A 134 -2.78 0.67 7.37
CA ALA A 134 -3.30 1.66 8.31
C ALA A 134 -2.24 2.45 9.11
N GLN A 135 -1.09 2.76 8.49
CA GLN A 135 -0.08 3.66 9.07
C GLN A 135 -0.40 5.14 8.81
N GLY A 136 0.04 6.02 9.72
CA GLY A 136 -0.11 7.47 9.62
C GLY A 136 -1.30 8.02 10.42
N GLY A 137 -1.66 9.27 10.14
CA GLY A 137 -2.69 10.02 10.88
C GLY A 137 -4.12 9.88 10.35
N PHE A 138 -4.32 9.15 9.25
CA PHE A 138 -5.64 8.99 8.65
C PHE A 138 -6.58 8.17 9.54
N SER A 139 -7.86 8.51 9.54
CA SER A 139 -8.88 7.76 10.29
C SER A 139 -9.27 6.46 9.56
N PHE A 140 -8.47 5.41 9.73
CA PHE A 140 -8.71 4.09 9.14
C PHE A 140 -9.90 3.33 9.75
N SER A 141 -10.49 2.38 9.02
CA SER A 141 -11.42 1.40 9.57
C SER A 141 -10.72 0.47 10.56
N ASP A 142 -11.41 0.05 11.61
CA ASP A 142 -10.84 -0.87 12.61
C ASP A 142 -10.45 -2.21 12.00
N ALA A 143 -11.21 -2.70 11.01
CA ALA A 143 -10.85 -3.89 10.24
C ALA A 143 -9.47 -3.79 9.58
N LEU A 144 -9.14 -2.64 8.98
CA LEU A 144 -7.84 -2.44 8.33
C LEU A 144 -6.70 -2.28 9.35
N LYS A 145 -6.96 -1.57 10.46
CA LYS A 145 -6.00 -1.45 11.57
C LYS A 145 -5.63 -2.81 12.16
N ASN A 146 -6.63 -3.68 12.30
CA ASN A 146 -6.47 -5.01 12.91
C ASN A 146 -6.06 -6.10 11.90
N SER A 147 -5.89 -5.76 10.62
CA SER A 147 -5.60 -6.74 9.57
C SER A 147 -4.21 -7.37 9.68
N GLY A 148 -3.26 -6.67 10.33
CA GLY A 148 -1.86 -7.11 10.43
C GLY A 148 -1.10 -7.14 9.10
N LEU A 149 -1.70 -6.62 8.02
CA LEU A 149 -1.11 -6.67 6.68
C LEU A 149 0.11 -5.76 6.54
N THR A 150 1.05 -6.20 5.71
CA THR A 150 2.11 -5.37 5.12
C THR A 150 1.81 -5.23 3.64
N PHE A 151 1.82 -4.01 3.10
CA PHE A 151 1.52 -3.75 1.69
C PHE A 151 2.74 -4.02 0.79
N ASP A 152 3.13 -5.29 0.73
CA ASP A 152 4.04 -5.80 -0.30
C ASP A 152 3.32 -6.06 -1.64
N GLU A 153 4.06 -6.54 -2.63
CA GLU A 153 3.55 -6.77 -3.99
C GLU A 153 2.35 -7.73 -4.03
N ALA A 154 2.46 -8.88 -3.34
CA ALA A 154 1.40 -9.89 -3.32
C ALA A 154 0.14 -9.42 -2.57
N THR A 155 0.33 -8.67 -1.47
CA THR A 155 -0.77 -8.14 -0.68
C THR A 155 -1.46 -6.99 -1.41
N LEU A 156 -0.70 -6.11 -2.05
CA LEU A 156 -1.26 -5.02 -2.86
C LEU A 156 -2.01 -5.55 -4.08
N ASP A 157 -1.53 -6.62 -4.73
CA ASP A 157 -2.26 -7.23 -5.85
C ASP A 157 -3.66 -7.69 -5.42
N LYS A 158 -3.75 -8.46 -4.33
CA LYS A 158 -5.02 -8.92 -3.76
C LYS A 158 -5.89 -7.77 -3.25
N TRP A 159 -5.26 -6.77 -2.61
CA TRP A 159 -5.95 -5.60 -2.10
C TRP A 159 -6.61 -4.80 -3.22
N ILE A 160 -5.88 -4.54 -4.31
CA ILE A 160 -6.39 -3.81 -5.47
C ILE A 160 -7.40 -4.66 -6.25
N GLU A 161 -7.25 -5.99 -6.28
CA GLU A 161 -8.21 -6.86 -6.94
C GLU A 161 -9.59 -6.82 -6.28
N ASN A 162 -9.63 -6.89 -4.94
CA ASN A 162 -10.86 -6.84 -4.16
C ASN A 162 -10.59 -6.49 -2.68
N PRO A 163 -10.62 -5.20 -2.30
CA PRO A 163 -10.32 -4.78 -0.93
C PRO A 163 -11.32 -5.35 0.08
N ARG A 164 -12.60 -5.42 -0.31
CA ARG A 164 -13.69 -5.92 0.56
C ARG A 164 -13.57 -7.40 0.84
N ALA A 165 -13.04 -8.19 -0.09
CA ALA A 165 -12.77 -9.61 0.14
C ALA A 165 -11.51 -9.80 0.99
N LEU A 166 -10.44 -9.03 0.74
CA LEU A 166 -9.19 -9.19 1.49
C LEU A 166 -9.32 -8.73 2.95
N VAL A 167 -9.99 -7.60 3.19
CA VAL A 167 -10.28 -7.10 4.54
C VAL A 167 -11.77 -6.76 4.64
N PRO A 168 -12.61 -7.72 5.05
CA PRO A 168 -14.02 -7.46 5.32
C PRO A 168 -14.20 -6.36 6.37
N GLY A 169 -15.10 -5.41 6.09
CA GLY A 169 -15.35 -4.26 6.97
C GLY A 169 -14.39 -3.08 6.80
N ASN A 170 -13.48 -3.13 5.82
CA ASN A 170 -12.71 -1.93 5.45
C ASN A 170 -13.63 -0.85 4.83
N ARG A 171 -13.23 0.42 4.95
CA ARG A 171 -14.02 1.57 4.48
C ARG A 171 -13.65 2.09 3.09
N MET A 172 -12.73 1.43 2.36
CA MET A 172 -12.38 1.81 0.99
C MET A 172 -13.51 1.39 0.04
N SER A 173 -14.28 2.37 -0.46
CA SER A 173 -15.35 2.11 -1.42
C SER A 173 -14.81 1.94 -2.85
N PHE A 174 -14.04 0.89 -3.06
CA PHE A 174 -13.48 0.52 -4.36
C PHE A 174 -14.01 -0.86 -4.78
N PRO A 175 -14.59 -1.00 -5.99
CA PRO A 175 -15.13 -2.28 -6.47
C PRO A 175 -14.05 -3.31 -6.81
N GLY A 176 -12.78 -2.90 -6.88
CA GLY A 176 -11.67 -3.74 -7.29
C GLY A 176 -11.28 -3.56 -8.76
N LEU A 177 -10.13 -4.12 -9.13
CA LEU A 177 -9.58 -4.09 -10.49
C LEU A 177 -9.16 -5.50 -10.93
N LYS A 178 -9.94 -6.12 -11.81
CA LYS A 178 -9.77 -7.54 -12.18
C LYS A 178 -8.58 -7.81 -13.11
N ASP A 179 -8.20 -6.82 -13.90
CA ASP A 179 -7.08 -6.93 -14.84
C ASP A 179 -5.73 -6.93 -14.10
N PRO A 180 -4.98 -8.04 -14.09
CA PRO A 180 -3.73 -8.15 -13.33
C PRO A 180 -2.63 -7.24 -13.88
N ALA A 181 -2.57 -7.01 -15.20
CA ALA A 181 -1.56 -6.12 -15.78
C ALA A 181 -1.78 -4.67 -15.33
N LYS A 182 -3.04 -4.24 -15.21
CA LYS A 182 -3.36 -2.92 -14.67
C LYS A 182 -3.07 -2.80 -13.18
N ARG A 183 -3.28 -3.86 -12.39
CA ARG A 183 -2.90 -3.87 -10.97
C ARG A 183 -1.38 -3.76 -10.81
N GLN A 184 -0.63 -4.57 -11.57
CA GLN A 184 0.83 -4.52 -11.55
C GLN A 184 1.36 -3.13 -11.90
N ALA A 185 0.81 -2.47 -12.92
CA ALA A 185 1.19 -1.10 -13.27
C ALA A 185 1.00 -0.10 -12.11
N ILE A 186 -0.08 -0.24 -11.33
CA ILE A 186 -0.28 0.58 -10.13
C ILE A 186 0.76 0.25 -9.06
N ILE A 187 1.04 -1.03 -8.83
CA ILE A 187 2.01 -1.47 -7.82
C ILE A 187 3.42 -0.97 -8.17
N ASP A 188 3.82 -1.07 -9.43
CA ASP A 188 5.12 -0.58 -9.91
C ASP A 188 5.23 0.94 -9.79
N TYR A 189 4.14 1.67 -9.97
CA TYR A 189 4.08 3.10 -9.68
C TYR A 189 4.26 3.38 -8.19
N LEU A 190 3.53 2.70 -7.31
CA LEU A 190 3.62 2.87 -5.85
C LEU A 190 5.00 2.50 -5.28
N LYS A 191 5.70 1.53 -5.89
CA LYS A 191 7.10 1.18 -5.54
C LYS A 191 8.06 2.37 -5.70
N GLN A 192 7.73 3.31 -6.58
CA GLN A 192 8.52 4.50 -6.86
C GLN A 192 8.12 5.70 -5.97
N GLN A 193 6.97 5.64 -5.30
CA GLN A 193 6.49 6.69 -4.39
C GLN A 193 6.98 6.41 -2.96
N ARG A 194 8.25 6.68 -2.65
CA ARG A 194 8.83 6.40 -1.32
C ARG A 194 9.95 7.35 -0.91
#